data_AF-A0A238DHI8-F1
#
_entry.id   AF-A0A238DHI8-F1
#
_cell.length_a   1.000
_cell.length_b   1.000
_cell.length_c   1.000
_cell.angle_alpha   90.00
_cell.angle_beta   90.00
_cell.angle_gamma   90.00
#
_symmetry.space_group_name_H-M   'P 1'
#
loop_
_entity.id
_entity.type
_entity.pdbx_description
1 polymer ?
#
loop_
_entity_poly.entity_id
_entity_poly.type
_entity_poly.pdbx_seq_one_letter_code
_entity_poly.pdbx_strand_id
1 'polypeptide(L)' 'MQNQYEAARELLAAGAFIEQVTDAPLAYRIRLSRDSAPLPAGVFQQLVAHKVVRASCRVSGRMRYVAA' A
#
# COMPACT_ATOMS: atom_id res chain seq x y z
N MET A 1 -5.56 -7.08 19.31
CA MET A 1 -4.78 -7.30 18.08
C MET A 1 -5.33 -6.35 17.04
N GLN A 2 -4.55 -5.34 16.63
CA GLN A 2 -5.01 -4.40 15.61
C GLN A 2 -4.97 -5.11 14.25
N ASN A 3 -6.09 -5.09 13.53
CA ASN A 3 -6.19 -5.72 12.22
C ASN A 3 -5.30 -4.95 11.23
N GLN A 4 -4.37 -5.64 10.56
CA GLN A 4 -3.44 -5.03 9.61
C GLN A 4 -4.18 -4.30 8.46
N TYR A 5 -5.37 -4.78 8.08
CA TYR A 5 -6.21 -4.12 7.09
C TYR A 5 -6.69 -2.74 7.58
N GLU A 6 -7.16 -2.64 8.82
CA GLU A 6 -7.62 -1.37 9.40
C GLU A 6 -6.47 -0.39 9.59
N ALA A 7 -5.33 -0.86 10.10
CA ALA A 7 -4.13 -0.03 10.23
C ALA A 7 -3.66 0.52 8.87
N ALA A 8 -3.71 -0.29 7.81
CA ALA A 8 -3.38 0.18 6.46
C ALA A 8 -4.37 1.25 5.97
N ARG A 9 -5.67 1.13 6.26
CA ARG A 9 -6.68 2.14 5.93
C ARG A 9 -6.44 3.45 6.66
N GLU A 10 -6.14 3.40 7.95
CA GLU A 10 -5.85 4.58 8.77
C GLU A 10 -4.61 5.33 8.25
N LEU A 11 -3.55 4.59 7.91
CA LEU A 11 -2.35 5.16 7.31
C LEU A 11 -2.63 5.80 5.95
N LEU A 12 -3.41 5.14 5.09
CA LEU A 12 -3.82 5.69 3.79
C LEU A 12 -4.64 6.98 3.96
N ALA A 13 -5.55 7.02 4.94
CA ALA A 13 -6.31 8.23 5.27
C ALA A 13 -5.42 9.37 5.80
N ALA A 14 -4.32 9.03 6.46
CA ALA A 14 -3.29 9.98 6.90
C ALA A 14 -2.32 10.44 5.77
N GLY A 15 -2.56 10.03 4.52
CA GLY A 15 -1.74 10.42 3.37
C GLY A 15 -0.60 9.47 3.04
N ALA A 16 -0.61 8.24 3.59
CA ALA A 16 0.34 7.22 3.17
C ALA A 16 0.09 6.77 1.72
N PHE A 17 1.11 6.20 1.10
CA PHE A 17 0.99 5.52 -0.18
C PHE A 17 1.61 4.12 -0.11
N ILE A 18 1.17 3.24 -0.98
CA ILE A 18 1.73 1.89 -1.13
C ILE A 18 2.65 1.89 -2.34
N GLU A 19 3.83 1.32 -2.22
CA GLU A 19 4.79 1.14 -3.31
C GLU A 19 5.03 -0.36 -3.54
N GLN A 20 4.89 -0.80 -4.79
CA GLN A 20 5.33 -2.13 -5.22
C GLN A 20 6.85 -2.11 -5.37
N VAL A 21 7.55 -2.86 -4.52
CA VAL A 21 9.02 -2.82 -4.41
C VAL A 21 9.71 -3.90 -5.24
N THR A 22 9.05 -5.03 -5.49
CA THR A 22 9.55 -6.10 -6.35
C THR A 22 8.40 -6.71 -7.16
N ASP A 23 8.71 -7.18 -8.37
CA ASP A 23 7.72 -7.77 -9.29
C ASP A 23 7.68 -9.31 -9.19
N ALA A 24 8.76 -9.94 -8.74
CA ALA A 24 8.86 -11.40 -8.57
C ALA A 24 9.81 -11.75 -7.40
N PRO A 25 9.30 -12.18 -6.22
CA PRO A 25 7.88 -12.18 -5.87
C PRO A 25 7.32 -10.76 -5.74
N LEU A 26 6.00 -10.60 -5.89
CA LEU A 26 5.33 -9.33 -5.63
C LEU A 26 5.49 -8.95 -4.16
N ALA A 27 6.05 -7.77 -3.89
CA ALA A 27 6.13 -7.24 -2.53
C ALA A 27 5.70 -5.78 -2.50
N TYR A 28 4.99 -5.42 -1.42
CA TYR A 28 4.41 -4.10 -1.21
C TYR A 28 4.93 -3.51 0.09
N ARG A 29 5.08 -2.19 0.13
CA ARG A 29 5.34 -1.44 1.35
C ARG A 29 4.38 -0.27 1.45
N ILE A 30 3.85 -0.01 2.63
CA ILE A 30 3.17 1.24 2.94
C ILE A 30 4.19 2.25 3.45
N ARG A 31 4.11 3.48 2.97
CA ARG A 31 5.04 4.57 3.30
C ARG A 31 4.26 5.79 3.73
N LEU A 32 4.66 6.37 4.86
CA LEU A 32 4.15 7.63 5.37
C LEU A 32 5.36 8.48 5.76
N SER A 33 5.54 9.62 5.10
CA SER A 33 6.73 10.47 5.30
C SER A 33 8.04 9.69 5.11
N ARG A 34 8.85 9.53 6.16
CA ARG A 34 10.13 8.80 6.12
C ARG A 34 9.99 7.33 6.50
N ASP A 35 8.85 6.96 7.10
CA ASP A 35 8.62 5.62 7.60
C ASP A 35 8.14 4.68 6.50
N SER A 36 8.47 3.41 6.64
CA SER A 36 7.98 2.38 5.75
C SER A 36 7.84 1.04 6.45
N ALA A 37 6.76 0.34 6.17
CA ALA A 37 6.50 -1.00 6.69
C ALA A 37 6.16 -1.96 5.54
N PRO A 38 6.55 -3.25 5.65
CA PRO A 38 6.08 -4.26 4.72
C PRO A 38 4.56 -4.37 4.81
N LEU A 39 3.90 -4.44 3.65
CA LEU A 39 2.47 -4.66 3.54
C LEU A 39 2.24 -6.06 2.96
N PRO A 40 1.61 -6.98 3.71
CA PRO A 40 1.32 -8.31 3.20
C PRO A 40 0.47 -8.27 1.93
N ALA A 41 0.78 -9.13 0.96
CA ALA A 41 0.09 -9.15 -0.33
C ALA A 41 -1.43 -9.38 -0.18
N GLY A 42 -1.85 -10.21 0.78
CA GLY A 42 -3.28 -10.42 1.07
C GLY A 42 -3.99 -9.15 1.54
N VAL A 43 -3.33 -8.31 2.34
CA VAL A 43 -3.91 -7.01 2.77
C VAL A 43 -4.00 -6.06 1.59
N PHE A 44 -2.96 -5.99 0.75
CA PHE A 44 -3.00 -5.20 -0.48
C PHE A 44 -4.16 -5.64 -1.40
N GLN A 45 -4.33 -6.94 -1.62
CA GLN A 45 -5.42 -7.49 -2.43
C GLN A 45 -6.80 -7.11 -1.87
N GLN A 46 -6.99 -7.15 -0.55
CA GLN A 46 -8.23 -6.68 0.09
C GLN A 46 -8.48 -5.19 -0.14
N LEU A 47 -7.44 -4.34 -0.01
CA LEU A 47 -7.57 -2.90 -0.25
C LEU A 47 -7.96 -2.60 -1.71
N VAL A 48 -7.43 -3.35 -2.67
CA VAL A 48 -7.82 -3.24 -4.08
C VAL A 48 -9.25 -3.74 -4.29
N ALA A 49 -9.61 -4.91 -3.74
CA ALA A 49 -10.94 -5.50 -3.88
C ALA A 49 -12.04 -4.59 -3.29
N HIS A 50 -11.76 -3.96 -2.15
CA HIS A 50 -12.65 -3.01 -1.50
C HIS A 50 -12.56 -1.58 -2.06
N LYS A 51 -11.79 -1.36 -3.14
CA LYS A 51 -11.62 -0.06 -3.80
C LYS A 51 -11.12 1.05 -2.86
N VAL A 52 -10.32 0.70 -1.86
CA VAL A 52 -9.71 1.65 -0.92
C VAL A 52 -8.53 2.38 -1.56
N VAL A 53 -7.87 1.73 -2.52
CA VAL A 53 -6.69 2.28 -3.20
C VAL A 53 -6.85 2.24 -4.71
N ARG A 54 -6.17 3.16 -5.38
CA ARG A 54 -6.04 3.21 -6.85
C ARG A 54 -4.59 3.39 -7.25
N ALA A 55 -4.23 2.88 -8.43
CA ALA A 55 -2.93 3.15 -9.02
C ALA A 55 -2.79 4.65 -9.33
N SER A 56 -1.65 5.24 -8.98
CA SER A 56 -1.36 6.67 -9.17
C SER A 56 -0.33 6.89 -10.26
N CYS A 57 0.90 6.41 -10.05
CA CYS A 57 2.01 6.64 -10.96
C CYS A 57 3.11 5.58 -10.78
N ARG A 58 4.02 5.49 -11.76
CA ARG A 58 5.28 4.77 -11.60
C ARG A 58 6.39 5.74 -11.25
N VAL A 59 7.14 5.45 -10.19
CA VAL A 59 8.32 6.22 -9.79
C VAL A 59 9.52 5.28 -9.78
N SER A 60 10.51 5.57 -10.63
CA SER A 60 11.69 4.71 -10.81
C SER A 60 11.31 3.24 -11.11
N GLY A 61 10.31 3.03 -11.96
CA GLY A 61 9.79 1.71 -12.33
C GLY A 61 8.81 1.09 -11.32
N ARG A 62 8.73 1.61 -10.08
CA ARG A 62 7.85 1.07 -9.03
C ARG A 62 6.46 1.68 -9.08
N MET A 63 5.43 0.84 -9.14
CA MET A 63 4.04 1.31 -9.12
C MET A 63 3.66 1.82 -7.72
N ARG A 64 3.00 2.97 -7.68
CA ARG A 64 2.43 3.55 -6.47
C ARG A 64 0.92 3.48 -6.47
N TYR A 65 0.36 3.17 -5.32
CA TYR A 65 -1.07 3.17 -5.04
C TYR A 65 -1.36 4.15 -3.91
N VAL A 66 -2.40 4.94 -4.07
CA VAL A 66 -2.85 5.96 -3.11
C VAL A 66 -4.30 5.69 -2.72
N ALA A 67 -4.78 6.32 -1.64
CA ALA A 67 -6.20 6.29 -1.29
C ALA A 67 -7.05 6.69 -2.52
N ALA A 68 -8.14 5.94 -2.74
CA ALA A 68 -9.04 6.15 -3.87
C ALA A 68 -9.74 7.50 -3.81
#